data_AF-A0A7K2QAR7-F1
#
_entry.id   AF-A0A7K2QAR7-F1
#
_cell.length_a   1.000
_cell.length_b   1.000
_cell.length_c   1.000
_cell.angle_alpha   90.00
_cell.angle_beta   90.00
_cell.angle_gamma   90.00
#
_symmetry.space_group_name_H-M   'P 1'
#
loop_
_entity.id
_entity.type
_entity.pdbx_description
1 polymer ?
#
loop_
_entity_poly.entity_id
_entity_poly.type
_entity_poly.pdbx_seq_one_letter_code
_entity_poly.pdbx_strand_id
1 'polypeptide(L)' 'YYVHHQGRGHLHRAMSICAHVREPVTVLSSLPRPADWAEGWIALPPDIVDSPADPTAGGRLHWVPLHH' A
#
# COMPACT_ATOMS: atom_id res chain seq x y z
N TYR A 1 -2.24 -8.99 3.99
CA TYR A 1 -1.17 -7.99 3.81
C TYR A 1 -1.76 -6.77 3.10
N TYR A 2 -1.43 -5.55 3.52
CA TYR A 2 -1.92 -4.34 2.84
C TYR A 2 -0.79 -3.71 2.00
N VAL A 3 -1.07 -3.40 0.73
CA VAL A 3 -0.12 -2.75 -0.19
C VAL A 3 -0.73 -1.43 -0.64
N HIS A 4 -0.20 -0.35 -0.08
CA HIS A 4 -0.59 1.01 -0.43
C HIS A 4 -0.09 1.38 -1.85
N HIS A 5 -0.83 2.22 -2.56
CA HIS A 5 -0.54 2.60 -3.94
C HIS A 5 0.75 3.45 -4.08
N GLN A 6 1.20 4.10 -3.00
CA GLN A 6 2.47 4.84 -2.97
C GLN A 6 3.68 3.91 -2.94
N GLY A 7 4.12 3.50 -4.13
CA GLY A 7 5.47 2.98 -4.34
C GLY A 7 5.55 1.47 -4.56
N ARG A 8 6.30 1.09 -5.60
CA ARG A 8 6.62 -0.31 -5.95
C ARG A 8 7.35 -1.06 -4.83
N GLY A 9 7.96 -0.36 -3.89
CA GLY A 9 8.67 -0.95 -2.74
C GLY A 9 7.77 -1.74 -1.80
N HIS A 10 6.54 -1.27 -1.54
CA HIS A 10 5.59 -2.00 -0.68
C HIS A 10 5.10 -3.29 -1.36
N LEU A 11 4.88 -3.24 -2.68
CA LEU A 11 4.53 -4.41 -3.47
C LEU A 11 5.66 -5.45 -3.46
N HIS A 12 6.90 -5.01 -3.72
CA HIS A 12 8.07 -5.88 -3.69
C HIS A 12 8.22 -6.56 -2.32
N ARG A 13 8.12 -5.78 -1.23
CA ARG A 13 8.18 -6.32 0.14
C ARG A 13 7.07 -7.35 0.40
N ALA A 14 5.84 -7.07 -0.03
CA ALA A 14 4.73 -8.00 0.12
C ALA A 14 5.01 -9.32 -0.61
N MET A 15 5.50 -9.26 -1.84
CA MET A 15 5.89 -10.44 -2.62
C MET A 15 6.99 -11.25 -1.91
N SER A 16 8.04 -10.60 -1.41
CA SER A 16 9.14 -11.27 -0.71
C SER A 16 8.67 -11.98 0.57
N ILE A 17 7.75 -11.37 1.32
CA ILE A 17 7.20 -11.99 2.54
C ILE A 17 6.31 -13.18 2.18
N CYS A 18 5.33 -12.98 1.28
CA CYS A 18 4.38 -14.02 0.91
C CYS A 18 5.04 -15.26 0.30
N ALA A 19 6.19 -15.10 -0.37
CA ALA A 19 6.98 -16.23 -0.86
C ALA A 19 7.46 -17.20 0.25
N HIS A 20 7.44 -16.78 1.51
CA HIS A 20 7.89 -17.56 2.67
C HIS A 20 6.75 -17.90 3.66
N VAL A 21 5.52 -17.46 3.39
CA VAL A 21 4.35 -17.80 4.22
C VAL A 21 3.73 -19.08 3.68
N ARG A 22 3.45 -20.05 4.56
CA ARG A 22 2.89 -21.36 4.16
C ARG A 22 1.36 -21.33 4.15
N GLU A 23 0.79 -20.40 4.89
CA GLU A 23 -0.64 -20.15 4.98
C GLU A 23 -1.12 -19.25 3.83
N PRO A 24 -2.39 -19.37 3.40
CA PRO A 24 -2.96 -18.47 2.40
C PRO A 24 -2.89 -17.01 2.87
N VAL A 25 -2.40 -16.12 2.00
CA VAL A 25 -2.35 -14.68 2.27
C VAL A 25 -3.31 -13.94 1.34
N THR A 26 -4.21 -13.17 1.94
CA THR A 26 -5.00 -12.17 1.20
C THR A 26 -4.26 -10.83 1.18
N VAL A 27 -3.98 -10.32 -0.01
CA VAL A 27 -3.45 -9.00 -0.27
C VAL A 27 -4.59 -8.03 -0.58
N LEU A 28 -4.63 -6.91 0.13
CA LEU A 28 -5.54 -5.80 -0.15
C LEU A 28 -4.72 -4.66 -0.76
N SER A 29 -5.09 -4.20 -1.95
CA SER A 29 -4.25 -3.27 -2.71
C SER A 29 -5.04 -2.48 -3.74
N SER A 30 -4.70 -1.21 -3.93
CA SER A 30 -5.20 -0.40 -5.05
C SER A 30 -4.34 -0.52 -6.31
N LEU A 31 -3.23 -1.28 -6.25
CA LEU A 31 -2.43 -1.61 -7.43
C LEU A 31 -3.11 -2.73 -8.25
N PRO A 32 -2.83 -2.80 -9.56
CA PRO A 32 -3.22 -3.98 -10.34
C PRO A 32 -2.56 -5.23 -9.77
N ARG A 33 -3.32 -6.34 -9.78
CA ARG A 33 -2.79 -7.66 -9.40
C ARG A 33 -1.64 -8.06 -10.34
N PRO A 34 -0.47 -8.49 -9.80
CA PRO A 34 0.60 -9.05 -10.62
C PRO A 34 0.15 -10.31 -11.37
N ALA A 35 0.66 -10.52 -12.58
CA ALA A 35 0.24 -11.65 -13.43
C ALA A 35 0.61 -13.02 -12.82
N ASP A 36 1.69 -13.08 -12.05
CA ASP A 36 2.22 -14.25 -11.37
C ASP A 36 1.58 -14.50 -9.99
N TRP A 37 0.64 -13.64 -9.56
CA TRP A 37 -0.03 -13.79 -8.28
C TRP A 37 -1.21 -14.75 -8.38
N ALA A 38 -1.12 -15.91 -7.72
CA ALA A 38 -2.13 -16.96 -7.82
C ALA A 38 -3.53 -16.48 -7.37
N GLU A 39 -3.75 -16.34 -6.07
CA GLU A 39 -5.07 -16.08 -5.48
C GLU A 39 -4.96 -15.12 -4.28
N GLY A 40 -6.11 -14.67 -3.76
CA GLY A 40 -6.16 -13.83 -2.56
C GLY A 40 -5.74 -12.39 -2.84
N TRP A 41 -6.20 -11.79 -3.93
CA TRP A 41 -6.01 -10.36 -4.21
C TRP A 41 -7.35 -9.62 -4.19
N ILE A 42 -7.50 -8.69 -3.26
CA ILE A 42 -8.64 -7.80 -3.15
C ILE A 42 -8.23 -6.43 -3.67
N ALA A 43 -8.79 -6.03 -4.80
CA ALA A 43 -8.61 -4.69 -5.34
C ALA A 43 -9.38 -3.69 -4.47
N LEU A 44 -8.69 -2.64 -4.04
CA LEU A 44 -9.29 -1.51 -3.33
C LEU A 44 -9.35 -0.29 -4.26
N PRO A 45 -10.34 0.60 -4.10
CA PRO A 45 -10.29 1.92 -4.69
C PRO A 45 -9.00 2.66 -4.26
N PRO A 46 -8.44 3.56 -5.09
CA PRO A 46 -7.40 4.47 -4.64
C PRO A 46 -7.92 5.34 -3.50
N ASP A 47 -7.18 5.45 -2.42
CA ASP A 47 -7.44 6.31 -1.26
C ASP A 47 -6.78 7.69 -1.44
N ILE A 48 -6.79 8.21 -2.67
CA ILE A 48 -6.27 9.53 -3.01
C ILE A 48 -7.33 10.57 -2.67
N VAL A 49 -6.97 11.55 -1.85
CA VAL A 49 -7.79 12.73 -1.55
C VAL A 49 -7.16 13.96 -2.18
N ASP A 50 -7.90 14.67 -3.04
CA ASP A 50 -7.41 15.88 -3.72
C ASP A 50 -7.25 17.06 -2.75
N SER A 51 -7.92 17.02 -1.60
CA SER A 51 -7.85 18.06 -0.57
C SER A 51 -7.99 17.43 0.81
N PRO A 52 -6.87 17.23 1.54
CA PRO A 52 -6.93 16.69 2.90
C PRO A 52 -7.67 17.66 3.83
N ALA A 53 -8.62 17.14 4.61
CA ALA A 53 -9.45 17.95 5.52
C ALA A 53 -8.63 18.61 6.66
N ASP A 54 -7.58 17.94 7.12
CA ASP A 54 -6.59 18.49 8.04
C ASP A 54 -5.20 17.91 7.69
N PRO A 55 -4.41 18.56 6.82
CA PRO A 55 -3.11 18.06 6.41
C PRO A 55 -2.09 17.96 7.57
N THR A 56 -2.36 18.61 8.70
CA THR A 56 -1.46 18.59 9.87
C THR A 56 -1.81 17.49 10.88
N ALA A 57 -2.97 16.84 10.73
CA ALA A 57 -3.54 15.92 11.71
C ALA A 57 -3.48 16.49 13.14
N GLY A 58 -3.88 17.75 13.31
CA GLY A 58 -3.80 18.49 14.57
C GLY A 58 -2.38 18.67 15.09
N GLY A 59 -1.39 18.81 14.20
CA GLY A 59 0.04 18.92 14.53
C GLY A 59 0.68 17.63 15.04
N ARG A 60 -0.02 16.48 14.98
CA ARG A 60 0.47 15.18 15.52
C ARG A 60 1.34 14.42 14.53
N LEU A 61 1.21 14.71 13.24
CA LEU A 61 2.06 14.11 12.21
C LEU A 61 3.08 15.16 11.78
N HIS A 62 4.35 14.94 12.11
CA HIS A 62 5.45 15.78 11.64
C HIS A 62 5.92 15.26 10.29
N TRP A 63 5.40 15.81 9.19
CA TRP A 63 5.87 15.52 7.84
C TRP A 63 6.81 16.65 7.36
N VAL A 64 8.08 16.33 7.08
CA VAL A 64 9.08 17.19 6.41
C VAL A 64 10.02 16.27 5.59
N PRO A 65 10.21 16.51 4.27
CA PRO A 65 11.17 17.50 3.79
C PRO A 65 10.50 18.68 3.09
N LEU A 66 10.93 19.89 3.47
CA LEU A 66 10.37 21.15 2.97
C LEU A 66 11.02 21.63 1.66
N HIS A 67 12.04 20.95 1.14
CA HIS A 67 12.73 21.36 -0.08
C HIS A 67 13.28 20.16 -0.87
N HIS A 68 13.32 20.33 -2.20
CA HIS A 68 14.09 19.50 -3.14
C HIS A 68 15.58 19.84 -3.10
#